data_AF-A0A519KKD1-F1
#
_entry.id   AF-A0A519KKD1-F1
#
_cell.length_a   1.000
_cell.length_b   1.000
_cell.length_c   1.000
_cell.angle_alpha   90.00
_cell.angle_beta   90.00
_cell.angle_gamma   90.00
#
_symmetry.space_group_name_H-M   'P 1'
#
loop_
_entity.id
_entity.type
_entity.pdbx_description
1 polymer ?
#
loop_
_entity_poly.entity_id
_entity_poly.type
_entity_poly.pdbx_seq_one_letter_code
_entity_poly.pdbx_strand_id
1 'polypeptide(L)'
;MGTEQKGRIQIFAKNIRGNANGGILEESKFTKNVAGGRQVQNGAGGGVNHNINQPKKETLKVLKVEGPFDENNKKVKIVEKNKWYSYKATKFNREPSLPELQNLRWGIKYDDEKIKDIPGVSGKGYKEIAHKVLDKNNSAKLRVYAFFKIPIDDVSVTADLIKEEVIIIIGTEQHSTNIANKLMFGGEAVRKVRTKYAHHPFLKVALFTDGYSKAQISAITNAVLLHNKKATVIKVASISDVVNIINSGNRDSAAIDKTRKVKEIYAYSHGYVREGSNEGVIAFGYEGKNATTQELDHKSFSQINAEVFLDKNTTTFYSYACRTGIGVSSETATSPKKDNSLAQKMANKGKITVYAFMRRSLYEDAWGTQTHRDTYASDNDAGDSGWENFKTDMKDAFKTDPKDMSDFNKYRKKE
;
A
#
# COMPACT_ATOMS: atom_id res chain seq x y z
N MET A 1 55.40 64.23 18.54
CA MET A 1 55.83 63.50 17.32
C MET A 1 56.54 62.25 17.79
N GLY A 2 55.87 61.08 17.67
CA GLY A 2 56.40 59.80 18.13
C GLY A 2 57.40 59.22 17.14
N THR A 3 58.52 58.71 17.64
CA THR A 3 59.58 58.06 16.88
C THR A 3 59.14 56.67 16.40
N GLU A 4 59.08 56.46 15.08
CA GLU A 4 58.89 55.15 14.45
C GLU A 4 60.02 54.18 14.88
N GLN A 5 59.70 53.15 15.67
CA GLN A 5 60.61 52.05 15.92
C GLN A 5 60.54 51.04 14.76
N LYS A 6 61.63 50.93 14.00
CA LYS A 6 61.76 49.92 12.94
C LYS A 6 62.10 48.56 13.55
N GLY A 7 61.08 47.70 13.70
CA GLY A 7 61.27 46.30 14.05
C GLY A 7 61.94 45.53 12.90
N ARG A 8 63.01 44.78 13.19
CA ARG A 8 63.71 43.93 12.22
C ARG A 8 63.17 42.50 12.35
N ILE A 9 62.42 42.01 11.36
CA ILE A 9 62.02 40.61 11.29
C ILE A 9 63.16 39.82 10.63
N GLN A 10 63.77 38.90 11.36
CA GLN A 10 64.71 37.91 10.81
C GLN A 10 64.00 36.57 10.61
N ILE A 11 63.85 36.14 9.35
CA ILE A 11 63.30 34.83 9.00
C ILE A 11 64.48 33.86 8.80
N PHE A 12 64.63 32.89 9.70
CA PHE A 12 65.60 31.81 9.54
C PHE A 12 64.94 30.63 8.83
N ALA A 13 65.00 30.62 7.50
CA ALA A 13 64.62 29.47 6.70
C ALA A 13 65.79 29.12 5.76
N LYS A 14 66.20 27.84 5.74
CA LYS A 14 67.41 27.38 5.03
C LYS A 14 67.44 27.76 3.53
N ASN A 15 66.29 28.04 2.90
CA ASN A 15 66.17 28.26 1.45
C ASN A 15 65.20 29.42 1.05
N ILE A 16 65.06 30.47 1.85
CA ILE A 16 64.27 31.66 1.44
C ILE A 16 65.22 32.82 1.10
N ARG A 17 65.13 33.35 -0.13
CA ARG A 17 65.75 34.63 -0.51
C ARG A 17 64.64 35.59 -0.94
N GLY A 18 64.51 36.70 -0.21
CA GLY A 18 63.62 37.81 -0.56
C GLY A 18 63.79 38.98 0.41
N ASN A 19 63.80 40.21 -0.11
CA ASN A 19 63.76 41.43 0.69
C ASN A 19 62.29 41.80 0.94
N ALA A 20 61.87 41.79 2.20
CA ALA A 20 60.57 42.31 2.61
C ALA A 20 60.79 43.63 3.36
N ASN A 21 60.15 44.70 2.90
CA ASN A 21 60.05 45.97 3.63
C ASN A 21 58.57 46.18 3.99
N GLY A 22 58.27 46.26 5.28
CA GLY A 22 56.93 46.55 5.79
C GLY A 22 57.01 47.07 7.22
N GLY A 23 56.20 48.08 7.54
CA GLY A 23 56.03 48.57 8.91
C GLY A 23 54.94 47.78 9.64
N ILE A 24 55.10 47.61 10.95
CA ILE A 24 54.06 47.07 11.83
C ILE A 24 53.29 48.27 12.38
N LEU A 25 51.98 48.33 12.11
CA LEU A 25 51.10 49.30 12.75
C LEU A 25 50.70 48.78 14.13
N GLU A 26 50.75 49.65 15.13
CA GLU A 26 50.58 49.32 16.56
C GLU A 26 49.18 48.72 16.90
N GLU A 27 48.23 48.83 15.98
CA GLU A 27 46.82 48.46 16.17
C GLU A 27 46.36 47.21 15.40
N SER A 28 47.26 46.47 14.75
CA SER A 28 46.86 45.30 13.95
C SER A 28 46.76 43.99 14.75
N LYS A 29 45.55 43.64 15.21
CA LYS A 29 45.18 42.25 15.60
C LYS A 29 45.08 41.27 14.42
N PHE A 30 45.33 41.73 13.18
CA PHE A 30 45.35 40.91 11.97
C PHE A 30 46.54 41.31 11.09
N THR A 31 47.51 40.42 10.93
CA THR A 31 48.67 40.60 10.06
C THR A 31 48.21 40.57 8.59
N LYS A 32 48.25 41.70 7.89
CA LYS A 32 48.02 41.78 6.44
C LYS A 32 49.37 41.89 5.74
N ASN A 33 49.69 40.93 4.86
CA ASN A 33 50.84 41.05 3.99
C ASN A 33 50.57 42.16 2.95
N VAL A 34 51.32 43.25 3.00
CA VAL A 34 51.22 44.39 2.08
C VAL A 34 52.34 44.40 1.03
N ALA A 35 53.22 43.40 1.02
CA ALA A 35 54.23 43.29 -0.01
C ALA A 35 53.56 42.88 -1.33
N GLY A 36 53.50 43.79 -2.30
CA GLY A 36 53.06 43.51 -3.68
C GLY A 36 54.00 42.56 -4.46
N GLY A 37 54.89 41.83 -3.78
CA GLY A 37 55.83 40.88 -4.35
C GLY A 37 55.29 39.45 -4.32
N ARG A 38 55.50 38.72 -5.41
CA ARG A 38 55.11 37.31 -5.58
C ARG A 38 55.91 36.40 -4.64
N GLN A 39 55.23 35.66 -3.77
CA GLN A 39 55.83 34.62 -2.94
C GLN A 39 55.95 33.31 -3.74
N VAL A 40 57.18 32.81 -3.94
CA VAL A 40 57.45 31.52 -4.60
C VAL A 40 58.20 30.62 -3.64
N GLN A 41 57.62 29.45 -3.33
CA GLN A 41 58.21 28.44 -2.46
C GLN A 41 58.70 27.27 -3.33
N ASN A 42 60.00 27.17 -3.56
CA ASN A 42 60.61 26.08 -4.31
C ASN A 42 61.10 24.98 -3.34
N GLY A 43 60.49 23.80 -3.40
CA GLY A 43 60.98 22.60 -2.70
C GLY A 43 62.19 21.99 -3.42
N ALA A 44 62.99 21.20 -2.69
CA ALA A 44 64.25 20.62 -3.18
C ALA A 44 64.13 19.62 -4.35
N GLY A 45 62.92 19.26 -4.77
CA GLY A 45 62.64 18.36 -5.91
C GLY A 45 61.98 19.05 -7.11
N GLY A 46 62.10 20.37 -7.24
CA GLY A 46 61.26 21.17 -8.12
C GLY A 46 59.94 21.48 -7.41
N GLY A 47 59.74 22.75 -7.05
CA GLY A 47 58.51 23.19 -6.39
C GLY A 47 57.27 22.79 -7.19
N VAL A 48 56.20 22.41 -6.49
CA VAL A 48 54.88 22.24 -7.12
C VAL A 48 54.45 23.61 -7.62
N ASN A 49 54.63 23.82 -8.92
CA ASN A 49 54.29 25.09 -9.55
C ASN A 49 52.77 25.14 -9.69
N HIS A 50 52.07 25.67 -8.68
CA HIS A 50 50.64 26.04 -8.80
C HIS A 50 50.49 27.31 -9.65
N ASN A 51 51.13 27.33 -10.83
CA ASN A 51 51.30 28.50 -11.70
C ASN A 51 50.00 28.93 -12.39
N ILE A 52 48.90 28.23 -12.14
CA ILE A 52 47.58 28.57 -12.64
C ILE A 52 46.63 28.36 -11.47
N ASN A 53 46.08 29.46 -10.94
CA ASN A 53 44.82 29.40 -10.20
C ASN A 53 43.78 28.85 -11.16
N GLN A 54 43.68 27.51 -11.26
CA GLN A 54 42.62 26.91 -12.05
C GLN A 54 41.32 27.36 -11.41
N PRO A 55 40.40 27.98 -12.18
CA PRO A 55 39.11 28.37 -11.66
C PRO A 55 38.48 27.16 -10.98
N LYS A 56 37.96 27.37 -9.76
CA LYS A 56 37.37 26.30 -8.97
C LYS A 56 36.30 25.62 -9.83
N LYS A 57 36.51 24.35 -10.17
CA LYS A 57 35.52 23.58 -10.94
C LYS A 57 34.18 23.71 -10.25
N GLU A 58 33.16 24.07 -11.02
CA GLU A 58 31.80 24.18 -10.49
C GLU A 58 31.41 22.87 -9.80
N THR A 59 30.71 23.03 -8.67
CA THR A 59 30.18 21.88 -7.94
C THR A 59 29.17 21.16 -8.83
N LEU A 60 29.37 19.86 -8.99
CA LEU A 60 28.55 19.02 -9.85
C LEU A 60 27.13 18.89 -9.27
N LYS A 61 26.14 19.05 -10.12
CA LYS A 61 24.71 19.01 -9.79
C LYS A 61 23.96 18.17 -10.83
N VAL A 62 22.98 17.42 -10.35
CA VAL A 62 21.95 16.84 -11.22
C VAL A 62 20.97 17.95 -11.55
N LEU A 63 20.54 18.01 -12.81
CA LEU A 63 19.55 18.99 -13.31
C LEU A 63 18.24 18.32 -13.74
N LYS A 64 18.25 17.01 -14.02
CA LYS A 64 17.04 16.28 -14.42
C LYS A 64 17.09 14.82 -14.00
N VAL A 65 16.00 14.37 -13.38
CA VAL A 65 15.71 12.96 -13.09
C VAL A 65 14.47 12.55 -13.87
N GLU A 66 14.50 11.38 -14.49
CA GLU A 66 13.39 10.82 -15.25
C GLU A 66 13.02 9.43 -14.74
N GLY A 67 11.76 9.08 -14.90
CA GLY A 67 11.15 7.84 -14.42
C GLY A 67 9.77 8.11 -13.85
N PRO A 68 9.21 7.15 -13.10
CA PRO A 68 9.54 5.73 -13.21
C PRO A 68 9.27 5.19 -14.63
N PHE A 69 10.14 4.32 -15.13
CA PHE A 69 9.92 3.57 -16.35
C PHE A 69 9.61 2.11 -16.03
N ASP A 70 8.62 1.53 -16.71
CA ASP A 70 8.29 0.11 -16.61
C ASP A 70 9.27 -0.80 -17.37
N GLU A 71 9.03 -2.11 -17.34
CA GLU A 71 9.84 -3.12 -18.03
C GLU A 71 9.94 -2.93 -19.56
N ASN A 72 8.99 -2.20 -20.16
CA ASN A 72 8.98 -1.86 -21.58
C ASN A 72 9.58 -0.46 -21.84
N ASN A 73 10.28 0.10 -20.84
CA ASN A 73 10.89 1.44 -20.86
C ASN A 73 9.86 2.56 -21.13
N LYS A 74 8.58 2.32 -20.81
CA LYS A 74 7.51 3.32 -20.90
C LYS A 74 7.41 4.07 -19.58
N LYS A 75 7.33 5.39 -19.66
CA LYS A 75 7.17 6.25 -18.48
C LYS A 75 5.77 6.07 -17.89
N VAL A 76 5.68 5.81 -16.59
CA VAL A 76 4.42 5.64 -15.87
C VAL A 76 4.28 6.66 -14.74
N LYS A 77 3.04 6.92 -14.32
CA LYS A 77 2.73 7.79 -13.17
C LYS A 77 2.44 7.01 -11.89
N ILE A 78 2.14 5.72 -12.03
CA ILE A 78 1.75 4.82 -10.93
C ILE A 78 2.78 3.71 -10.82
N VAL A 79 3.26 3.48 -9.61
CA VAL A 79 4.22 2.43 -9.27
C VAL A 79 3.49 1.33 -8.50
N GLU A 80 3.53 0.12 -9.04
CA GLU A 80 3.01 -1.07 -8.39
C GLU A 80 4.04 -1.65 -7.42
N LYS A 81 3.55 -2.21 -6.32
CA LYS A 81 4.43 -2.90 -5.37
C LYS A 81 4.98 -4.18 -5.98
N ASN A 82 6.16 -4.57 -5.52
CA ASN A 82 6.94 -5.70 -6.00
C ASN A 82 7.32 -5.71 -7.49
N LYS A 83 7.06 -4.63 -8.24
CA LYS A 83 7.58 -4.43 -9.60
C LYS A 83 8.82 -3.54 -9.58
N TRP A 84 9.77 -3.85 -10.46
CA TRP A 84 10.96 -3.03 -10.65
C TRP A 84 10.65 -1.89 -11.62
N TYR A 85 11.07 -0.68 -11.26
CA TYR A 85 10.99 0.49 -12.13
C TYR A 85 12.37 1.12 -12.25
N SER A 86 12.70 1.63 -13.44
CA SER A 86 13.96 2.34 -13.65
C SER A 86 13.83 3.85 -13.51
N TYR A 87 14.92 4.47 -13.09
CA TYR A 87 15.06 5.91 -12.89
C TYR A 87 16.40 6.36 -13.44
N LYS A 88 16.43 7.51 -14.11
CA LYS A 88 17.61 7.99 -14.86
C LYS A 88 17.95 9.43 -14.51
N ALA A 89 19.19 9.70 -14.17
CA ALA A 89 19.73 11.05 -14.05
C ALA A 89 20.24 11.48 -15.43
N THR A 90 19.45 12.27 -16.17
CA THR A 90 19.67 12.50 -17.61
C THR A 90 20.34 13.82 -17.95
N LYS A 91 20.35 14.80 -17.03
CA LYS A 91 21.05 16.08 -17.22
C LYS A 91 21.85 16.48 -16.01
N PHE A 92 23.03 17.04 -16.24
CA PHE A 92 23.96 17.55 -15.25
C PHE A 92 24.40 18.96 -15.66
N ASN A 93 24.87 19.79 -14.72
CA ASN A 93 25.37 21.14 -15.06
C ASN A 93 26.65 21.11 -15.89
N ARG A 94 27.41 20.02 -15.80
CA ARG A 94 28.53 19.67 -16.67
C ARG A 94 28.68 18.16 -16.71
N GLU A 95 29.40 17.64 -17.69
CA GLU A 95 29.64 16.20 -17.77
C GLU A 95 30.48 15.74 -16.55
N PRO A 96 29.99 14.76 -15.77
CA PRO A 96 30.72 14.22 -14.64
C PRO A 96 31.81 13.26 -15.10
N SER A 97 33.00 13.36 -14.49
CA SER A 97 34.04 12.34 -14.68
C SER A 97 33.69 11.03 -13.98
N LEU A 98 34.32 9.91 -14.38
CA LEU A 98 34.09 8.60 -13.77
C LEU A 98 34.30 8.60 -12.23
N PRO A 99 35.34 9.24 -11.66
CA PRO A 99 35.50 9.30 -10.21
C PRO A 99 34.42 10.18 -9.54
N GLU A 100 33.99 11.25 -10.20
CA GLU A 100 32.93 12.12 -9.66
C GLU A 100 31.59 11.40 -9.60
N LEU A 101 31.29 10.54 -10.58
CA LEU A 101 30.08 9.72 -10.60
C LEU A 101 30.00 8.80 -9.37
N GLN A 102 31.12 8.36 -8.79
CA GLN A 102 31.11 7.56 -7.56
C GLN A 102 30.56 8.34 -6.35
N ASN A 103 30.35 9.66 -6.46
CA ASN A 103 29.68 10.46 -5.44
C ASN A 103 28.18 10.68 -5.74
N LEU A 104 27.67 10.16 -6.86
CA LEU A 104 26.24 10.23 -7.18
C LEU A 104 25.46 9.33 -6.21
N ARG A 105 24.52 9.93 -5.50
CA ARG A 105 23.61 9.27 -4.57
C ARG A 105 22.20 9.26 -5.13
N TRP A 106 21.48 8.20 -4.79
CA TRP A 106 20.07 8.04 -5.07
C TRP A 106 19.29 8.01 -3.76
N GLY A 107 18.30 8.88 -3.66
CA GLY A 107 17.45 9.02 -2.47
C GLY A 107 16.00 8.73 -2.80
N ILE A 108 15.27 8.29 -1.78
CA ILE A 108 13.85 8.00 -1.84
C ILE A 108 13.12 8.64 -0.66
N LYS A 109 11.98 9.25 -0.94
CA LYS A 109 11.04 9.78 0.04
C LYS A 109 9.68 9.13 -0.20
N TYR A 110 9.09 8.59 0.84
CA TYR A 110 7.71 8.11 0.81
C TYR A 110 6.84 9.11 1.57
N ASP A 111 5.74 9.53 0.96
CA ASP A 111 4.89 10.62 1.46
C ASP A 111 5.72 11.81 2.00
N ASP A 112 5.49 12.20 3.26
CA ASP A 112 6.18 13.30 3.94
C ASP A 112 7.30 12.83 4.89
N GLU A 113 7.78 11.58 4.73
CA GLU A 113 8.89 11.06 5.52
C GLU A 113 10.23 11.76 5.19
N LYS A 114 11.27 11.45 5.98
CA LYS A 114 12.64 11.84 5.65
C LYS A 114 13.16 11.07 4.43
N ILE A 115 13.98 11.76 3.62
CA ILE A 115 14.69 11.14 2.50
C ILE A 115 15.66 10.09 3.04
N LYS A 116 15.61 8.89 2.47
CA LYS A 116 16.50 7.77 2.77
C LYS A 116 17.31 7.43 1.52
N ASP A 117 18.57 7.04 1.69
CA ASP A 117 19.34 6.54 0.56
C ASP A 117 18.80 5.20 0.07
N ILE A 118 18.87 4.97 -1.25
CA ILE A 118 18.57 3.67 -1.84
C ILE A 118 19.80 2.77 -1.68
N PRO A 119 19.71 1.66 -0.92
CA PRO A 119 20.84 0.77 -0.69
C PRO A 119 21.36 0.14 -1.98
N GLY A 120 22.68 -0.07 -2.05
CA GLY A 120 23.32 -0.80 -3.17
C GLY A 120 23.55 0.01 -4.45
N VAL A 121 22.97 1.21 -4.58
CA VAL A 121 23.15 2.06 -5.78
C VAL A 121 23.79 3.42 -5.47
N SER A 122 23.58 3.96 -4.27
CA SER A 122 24.22 5.21 -3.85
C SER A 122 25.73 5.04 -3.74
N GLY A 123 26.47 5.96 -4.37
CA GLY A 123 27.93 5.96 -4.37
C GLY A 123 28.59 4.97 -5.34
N LYS A 124 27.82 4.40 -6.29
CA LYS A 124 28.31 3.38 -7.24
C LYS A 124 28.58 3.88 -8.65
N GLY A 125 28.29 5.16 -8.94
CA GLY A 125 28.48 5.71 -10.29
C GLY A 125 27.32 5.48 -11.25
N TYR A 126 26.19 4.94 -10.78
CA TYR A 126 25.06 4.60 -11.63
C TYR A 126 24.22 5.83 -12.00
N LYS A 127 24.23 6.19 -13.29
CA LYS A 127 23.34 7.21 -13.87
C LYS A 127 21.91 6.69 -14.07
N GLU A 128 21.72 5.37 -14.09
CA GLU A 128 20.42 4.69 -14.15
C GLU A 128 20.36 3.62 -13.07
N ILE A 129 19.24 3.56 -12.35
CA ILE A 129 19.00 2.56 -11.30
C ILE A 129 17.65 1.89 -11.53
N ALA A 130 17.51 0.68 -10.98
CA ALA A 130 16.22 0.04 -10.78
C ALA A 130 15.88 0.05 -9.29
N HIS A 131 14.62 0.35 -8.95
CA HIS A 131 14.12 0.31 -7.59
C HIS A 131 12.76 -0.39 -7.53
N LYS A 132 12.53 -1.13 -6.45
CA LYS A 132 11.30 -1.89 -6.19
C LYS A 132 10.70 -1.45 -4.85
N VAL A 133 9.43 -1.07 -4.86
CA VAL A 133 8.68 -0.78 -3.64
C VAL A 133 8.12 -2.09 -3.08
N LEU A 134 8.34 -2.36 -1.79
CA LEU A 134 7.91 -3.60 -1.14
C LEU A 134 6.48 -3.50 -0.59
N ASP A 135 5.78 -4.63 -0.49
CA ASP A 135 4.36 -4.71 -0.10
C ASP A 135 4.01 -4.05 1.23
N LYS A 136 4.92 -4.13 2.20
CA LYS A 136 4.76 -3.55 3.55
C LYS A 136 4.68 -2.02 3.56
N ASN A 137 5.01 -1.37 2.45
CA ASN A 137 4.92 0.08 2.33
C ASN A 137 3.44 0.49 2.13
N ASN A 138 2.91 1.31 3.05
CA ASN A 138 1.52 1.79 3.02
C ASN A 138 1.39 3.25 2.55
N SER A 139 2.46 3.79 1.98
CA SER A 139 2.51 5.19 1.55
C SER A 139 1.69 5.39 0.28
N ALA A 140 1.20 6.61 0.07
CA ALA A 140 0.43 6.95 -1.12
C ALA A 140 1.32 7.40 -2.28
N LYS A 141 2.48 7.99 -1.95
CA LYS A 141 3.38 8.62 -2.93
C LYS A 141 4.84 8.25 -2.68
N LEU A 142 5.57 8.33 -3.77
CA LEU A 142 6.99 8.08 -3.87
C LEU A 142 7.63 9.29 -4.56
N ARG A 143 8.72 9.79 -4.02
CA ARG A 143 9.61 10.73 -4.69
C ARG A 143 11.04 10.19 -4.73
N VAL A 144 11.64 10.16 -5.91
CA VAL A 144 13.00 9.67 -6.15
C VAL A 144 13.92 10.81 -6.56
N TYR A 145 15.10 10.83 -5.98
CA TYR A 145 16.12 11.86 -6.13
C TYR A 145 17.41 11.27 -6.64
N ALA A 146 18.16 12.07 -7.41
CA ALA A 146 19.56 11.83 -7.69
C ALA A 146 20.36 13.10 -7.36
N PHE A 147 21.45 12.98 -6.59
CA PHE A 147 22.20 14.15 -6.10
C PHE A 147 23.65 13.82 -5.73
N PHE A 148 24.54 14.81 -5.76
CA PHE A 148 25.94 14.67 -5.33
C PHE A 148 26.18 15.13 -3.88
N LYS A 149 25.43 16.13 -3.42
CA LYS A 149 25.55 16.67 -2.05
C LYS A 149 24.22 16.67 -1.32
N ILE A 150 23.27 17.45 -1.83
CA ILE A 150 21.95 17.66 -1.22
C ILE A 150 20.88 17.39 -2.28
N PRO A 151 19.82 16.63 -1.95
CA PRO A 151 18.68 16.44 -2.83
C PRO A 151 17.94 17.75 -3.07
N ILE A 152 17.44 17.95 -4.29
CA ILE A 152 16.68 19.14 -4.68
C ILE A 152 15.29 18.65 -5.11
N ASP A 153 14.22 19.18 -4.50
CA ASP A 153 12.85 18.75 -4.77
C ASP A 153 12.44 18.97 -6.23
N ASP A 154 12.84 20.10 -6.82
CA ASP A 154 12.58 20.39 -8.25
C ASP A 154 13.35 19.47 -9.20
N VAL A 155 14.40 18.79 -8.70
CA VAL A 155 15.20 17.81 -9.44
C VAL A 155 14.94 16.41 -8.89
N SER A 156 13.66 16.07 -8.82
CA SER A 156 13.18 14.76 -8.40
C SER A 156 12.05 14.30 -9.30
N VAL A 157 11.65 13.05 -9.16
CA VAL A 157 10.45 12.53 -9.82
C VAL A 157 9.49 11.98 -8.79
N THR A 158 8.22 12.37 -8.92
CA THR A 158 7.14 11.90 -8.06
C THR A 158 6.26 10.92 -8.82
N ALA A 159 5.86 9.85 -8.15
CA ALA A 159 4.91 8.87 -8.65
C ALA A 159 3.91 8.50 -7.55
N ASP A 160 2.69 8.19 -7.94
CA ASP A 160 1.69 7.64 -7.04
C ASP A 160 1.96 6.14 -6.84
N LEU A 161 1.77 5.64 -5.63
CA LEU A 161 1.82 4.21 -5.36
C LEU A 161 0.43 3.61 -5.57
N ILE A 162 0.36 2.44 -6.19
CA ILE A 162 -0.91 1.75 -6.41
C ILE A 162 -1.61 1.49 -5.07
N LYS A 163 -2.90 1.84 -4.99
CA LYS A 163 -3.70 1.58 -3.80
C LYS A 163 -4.17 0.12 -3.82
N GLU A 164 -3.64 -0.68 -2.91
CA GLU A 164 -4.10 -2.06 -2.70
C GLU A 164 -5.36 -2.06 -1.83
N GLU A 165 -6.50 -2.22 -2.46
CA GLU A 165 -7.80 -2.15 -1.82
C GLU A 165 -8.25 -3.52 -1.29
N VAL A 166 -8.82 -3.52 -0.09
CA VAL A 166 -9.52 -4.67 0.50
C VAL A 166 -11.01 -4.37 0.48
N ILE A 167 -11.80 -5.33 0.01
CA ILE A 167 -13.26 -5.22 -0.06
C ILE A 167 -13.88 -6.30 0.82
N ILE A 168 -14.75 -5.91 1.75
CA ILE A 168 -15.57 -6.83 2.51
C ILE A 168 -17.02 -6.65 2.06
N ILE A 169 -17.70 -7.74 1.70
CA ILE A 169 -19.08 -7.75 1.24
C ILE A 169 -19.90 -8.46 2.31
N ILE A 170 -20.91 -7.75 2.83
CA ILE A 170 -21.77 -8.21 3.93
C ILE A 170 -23.16 -8.44 3.36
N GLY A 171 -23.58 -9.70 3.34
CA GLY A 171 -24.95 -10.10 3.07
C GLY A 171 -25.88 -9.94 4.27
N THR A 172 -27.09 -10.43 4.12
CA THR A 172 -28.19 -10.27 5.06
C THR A 172 -28.83 -11.61 5.36
N GLU A 173 -29.09 -11.87 6.65
CA GLU A 173 -29.87 -13.02 7.09
C GLU A 173 -31.34 -12.60 7.14
N GLN A 174 -32.24 -13.29 6.44
CA GLN A 174 -33.63 -12.84 6.27
C GLN A 174 -34.60 -13.47 7.28
N HIS A 175 -34.34 -14.70 7.73
CA HIS A 175 -35.34 -15.52 8.43
C HIS A 175 -35.13 -15.57 9.93
N SER A 176 -33.89 -15.43 10.40
CA SER A 176 -33.63 -15.54 11.83
C SER A 176 -34.24 -14.37 12.62
N THR A 177 -34.97 -14.68 13.69
CA THR A 177 -35.44 -13.69 14.66
C THR A 177 -34.42 -13.45 15.79
N ASN A 178 -33.48 -14.39 15.97
CA ASN A 178 -32.37 -14.24 16.91
C ASN A 178 -31.38 -13.20 16.36
N ILE A 179 -31.06 -12.18 17.16
CA ILE A 179 -30.24 -11.05 16.73
C ILE A 179 -28.79 -11.45 16.38
N ALA A 180 -28.21 -12.40 17.12
CA ALA A 180 -26.85 -12.87 16.88
C ALA A 180 -26.75 -13.58 15.53
N ASN A 181 -27.72 -14.45 15.23
CA ASN A 181 -27.84 -15.09 13.92
C ASN A 181 -28.15 -14.05 12.83
N LYS A 182 -29.08 -13.13 13.08
CA LYS A 182 -29.43 -12.06 12.14
C LYS A 182 -28.21 -11.25 11.72
N LEU A 183 -27.30 -10.98 12.65
CA LEU A 183 -26.13 -10.13 12.41
C LEU A 183 -24.85 -10.90 12.13
N MET A 184 -24.90 -12.23 11.99
CA MET A 184 -23.70 -13.08 11.89
C MET A 184 -22.71 -12.62 10.81
N PHE A 185 -23.20 -12.24 9.62
CA PHE A 185 -22.36 -11.76 8.52
C PHE A 185 -21.68 -10.42 8.84
N GLY A 186 -22.42 -9.52 9.51
CA GLY A 186 -21.89 -8.24 9.97
C GLY A 186 -20.85 -8.43 11.08
N GLY A 187 -21.09 -9.36 12.00
CA GLY A 187 -20.16 -9.71 13.08
C GLY A 187 -18.81 -10.21 12.55
N GLU A 188 -18.83 -11.17 11.61
CA GLU A 188 -17.61 -11.68 10.98
C GLU A 188 -16.83 -10.59 10.23
N ALA A 189 -17.54 -9.72 9.51
CA ALA A 189 -16.92 -8.60 8.83
C ALA A 189 -16.23 -7.65 9.82
N VAL A 190 -16.92 -7.23 10.88
CA VAL A 190 -16.37 -6.37 11.93
C VAL A 190 -15.15 -7.03 12.58
N ARG A 191 -15.22 -8.33 12.88
CA ARG A 191 -14.09 -9.12 13.39
C ARG A 191 -12.90 -9.04 12.44
N LYS A 192 -13.10 -9.28 11.14
CA LYS A 192 -12.04 -9.23 10.14
C LYS A 192 -11.38 -7.86 10.06
N VAL A 193 -12.18 -6.79 10.14
CA VAL A 193 -11.66 -5.41 10.22
C VAL A 193 -10.79 -5.25 11.46
N ARG A 194 -11.28 -5.67 12.63
CA ARG A 194 -10.54 -5.55 13.90
C ARG A 194 -9.22 -6.32 13.92
N THR A 195 -9.20 -7.57 13.47
CA THR A 195 -8.05 -8.46 13.64
C THR A 195 -7.00 -8.33 12.54
N LYS A 196 -7.42 -8.03 11.30
CA LYS A 196 -6.51 -8.01 10.14
C LYS A 196 -6.34 -6.62 9.51
N TYR A 197 -7.37 -5.78 9.53
CA TYR A 197 -7.38 -4.53 8.76
C TYR A 197 -7.57 -3.27 9.61
N ALA A 198 -7.28 -3.29 10.91
CA ALA A 198 -7.49 -2.15 11.81
C ALA A 198 -6.77 -0.87 11.34
N HIS A 199 -5.63 -1.04 10.66
CA HIS A 199 -4.80 0.07 10.17
C HIS A 199 -4.69 0.12 8.64
N HIS A 200 -5.45 -0.71 7.91
CA HIS A 200 -5.37 -0.74 6.45
C HIS A 200 -6.04 0.51 5.86
N PRO A 201 -5.33 1.34 5.07
CA PRO A 201 -5.85 2.64 4.65
C PRO A 201 -6.89 2.57 3.52
N PHE A 202 -6.95 1.46 2.78
CA PHE A 202 -7.83 1.31 1.61
C PHE A 202 -8.79 0.14 1.82
N LEU A 203 -9.72 0.31 2.76
CA LEU A 203 -10.73 -0.69 3.09
C LEU A 203 -12.12 -0.19 2.71
N LYS A 204 -12.84 -0.98 1.91
CA LYS A 204 -14.25 -0.75 1.60
C LYS A 204 -15.11 -1.89 2.13
N VAL A 205 -16.27 -1.54 2.67
CA VAL A 205 -17.27 -2.49 3.15
C VAL A 205 -18.56 -2.26 2.36
N ALA A 206 -18.91 -3.19 1.47
CA ALA A 206 -20.19 -3.20 0.77
C ALA A 206 -21.22 -3.90 1.65
N LEU A 207 -22.23 -3.16 2.12
CA LEU A 207 -23.24 -3.66 3.06
C LEU A 207 -24.61 -3.70 2.37
N PHE A 208 -25.12 -4.91 2.12
CA PHE A 208 -26.52 -5.10 1.76
C PHE A 208 -27.41 -4.75 2.95
N THR A 209 -28.55 -4.10 2.69
CA THR A 209 -29.38 -3.53 3.76
C THR A 209 -30.73 -4.23 3.92
N ASP A 210 -31.11 -5.08 2.99
CA ASP A 210 -32.43 -5.71 3.01
C ASP A 210 -32.59 -6.64 4.21
N GLY A 211 -33.75 -6.59 4.86
CA GLY A 211 -33.98 -7.39 6.07
C GLY A 211 -33.27 -6.88 7.33
N TYR A 212 -32.44 -5.84 7.24
CA TYR A 212 -31.88 -5.14 8.40
C TYR A 212 -32.63 -3.85 8.72
N SER A 213 -32.80 -3.58 10.01
CA SER A 213 -33.31 -2.31 10.50
C SER A 213 -32.25 -1.21 10.38
N LYS A 214 -32.69 0.06 10.41
CA LYS A 214 -31.77 1.21 10.44
C LYS A 214 -30.78 1.12 11.61
N ALA A 215 -31.23 0.65 12.77
CA ALA A 215 -30.39 0.50 13.95
C ALA A 215 -29.29 -0.55 13.73
N GLN A 216 -29.63 -1.69 13.14
CA GLN A 216 -28.66 -2.77 12.81
C GLN A 216 -27.62 -2.30 11.79
N ILE A 217 -28.04 -1.60 10.74
CA ILE A 217 -27.14 -1.04 9.72
C ILE A 217 -26.18 -0.03 10.36
N SER A 218 -26.70 0.87 11.21
CA SER A 218 -25.88 1.84 11.94
C SER A 218 -24.90 1.15 12.90
N ALA A 219 -25.33 0.09 13.58
CA ALA A 219 -24.51 -0.67 14.51
C ALA A 219 -23.30 -1.32 13.81
N ILE A 220 -23.53 -2.02 12.69
CA ILE A 220 -22.45 -2.59 11.85
C ILE A 220 -21.51 -1.48 11.36
N THR A 221 -22.08 -0.38 10.84
CA THR A 221 -21.29 0.74 10.32
C THR A 221 -20.38 1.35 11.38
N ASN A 222 -20.94 1.63 12.56
CA ASN A 222 -20.19 2.22 13.67
C ASN A 222 -19.09 1.28 14.17
N ALA A 223 -19.37 -0.02 14.25
CA ALA A 223 -18.38 -1.01 14.67
C ALA A 223 -17.20 -1.12 13.68
N VAL A 224 -17.47 -1.10 12.36
CA VAL A 224 -16.41 -1.05 11.34
C VAL A 224 -15.55 0.20 11.51
N LEU A 225 -16.18 1.38 11.65
CA LEU A 225 -15.46 2.66 11.76
C LEU A 225 -14.73 2.83 13.09
N LEU A 226 -15.22 2.20 14.15
CA LEU A 226 -14.53 2.12 15.44
C LEU A 226 -13.17 1.42 15.30
N HIS A 227 -13.13 0.31 14.57
CA HIS A 227 -11.91 -0.49 14.40
C HIS A 227 -11.02 -0.03 13.26
N ASN A 228 -11.58 0.62 12.23
CA ASN A 228 -10.81 1.26 11.17
C ASN A 228 -11.50 2.58 10.73
N LYS A 229 -10.98 3.70 11.24
CA LYS A 229 -11.46 5.05 10.93
C LYS A 229 -11.30 5.48 9.46
N LYS A 230 -10.48 4.76 8.68
CA LYS A 230 -10.24 5.00 7.25
C LYS A 230 -11.12 4.12 6.36
N ALA A 231 -11.86 3.18 6.93
CA ALA A 231 -12.77 2.33 6.17
C ALA A 231 -13.92 3.15 5.59
N THR A 232 -14.38 2.76 4.40
CA THR A 232 -15.60 3.32 3.80
C THR A 232 -16.69 2.26 3.77
N VAL A 233 -17.79 2.49 4.50
CA VAL A 233 -18.98 1.62 4.45
C VAL A 233 -19.94 2.15 3.39
N ILE A 234 -20.24 1.31 2.40
CA ILE A 234 -21.06 1.64 1.23
C ILE A 234 -22.29 0.75 1.28
N LYS A 235 -23.47 1.36 1.45
CA LYS A 235 -24.75 0.66 1.38
C LYS A 235 -25.03 0.28 -0.08
N VAL A 236 -25.36 -0.98 -0.32
CA VAL A 236 -25.66 -1.53 -1.64
C VAL A 236 -27.04 -2.18 -1.64
N ALA A 237 -27.73 -2.09 -2.77
CA ALA A 237 -29.07 -2.66 -2.98
C ALA A 237 -29.03 -3.84 -3.97
N SER A 238 -28.02 -3.90 -4.83
CA SER A 238 -27.91 -4.92 -5.88
C SER A 238 -26.49 -5.44 -6.05
N ILE A 239 -26.35 -6.57 -6.75
CA ILE A 239 -25.04 -7.09 -7.14
C ILE A 239 -24.31 -6.16 -8.12
N SER A 240 -25.05 -5.38 -8.92
CA SER A 240 -24.45 -4.39 -9.82
C SER A 240 -23.66 -3.33 -9.03
N ASP A 241 -24.15 -2.94 -7.85
CA ASP A 241 -23.46 -1.98 -6.99
C ASP A 241 -22.11 -2.56 -6.52
N VAL A 242 -22.09 -3.85 -6.17
CA VAL A 242 -20.88 -4.56 -5.75
C VAL A 242 -19.90 -4.69 -6.92
N VAL A 243 -20.37 -5.04 -8.11
CA VAL A 243 -19.55 -5.09 -9.33
C VAL A 243 -18.94 -3.72 -9.62
N ASN A 244 -19.73 -2.65 -9.51
CA ASN A 244 -19.27 -1.28 -9.67
C ASN A 244 -18.22 -0.91 -8.62
N ILE A 245 -18.41 -1.26 -7.34
CA ILE A 245 -17.40 -1.06 -6.29
C ILE A 245 -16.11 -1.80 -6.63
N ILE A 246 -16.17 -3.06 -7.10
CA ILE A 246 -14.98 -3.83 -7.47
C ILE A 246 -14.28 -3.19 -8.68
N ASN A 247 -15.03 -2.66 -9.66
CA ASN A 247 -14.49 -2.06 -10.89
C ASN A 247 -13.95 -0.63 -10.70
N SER A 248 -14.64 0.23 -9.95
CA SER A 248 -14.34 1.66 -9.83
C SER A 248 -14.01 2.13 -8.42
N GLY A 249 -14.34 1.34 -7.39
CA GLY A 249 -14.32 1.78 -6.00
C GLY A 249 -15.55 2.62 -5.62
N ASN A 250 -16.51 2.80 -6.53
CA ASN A 250 -17.73 3.57 -6.34
C ASN A 250 -18.94 2.76 -6.85
N ARG A 251 -19.97 2.62 -6.02
CA ARG A 251 -21.19 1.89 -6.40
C ARG A 251 -21.90 2.52 -7.62
N ASP A 252 -21.77 3.83 -7.78
CA ASP A 252 -22.52 4.62 -8.76
C ASP A 252 -21.73 4.78 -10.09
N SER A 253 -20.57 4.12 -10.23
CA SER A 253 -19.73 4.19 -11.44
C SER A 253 -19.26 2.83 -11.89
N ALA A 254 -19.47 2.53 -13.18
CA ALA A 254 -18.92 1.35 -13.84
C ALA A 254 -17.50 1.58 -14.42
N ALA A 255 -16.99 2.82 -14.38
CA ALA A 255 -15.71 3.17 -14.98
C ALA A 255 -14.53 2.63 -14.16
N ILE A 256 -13.58 1.97 -14.82
CA ILE A 256 -12.44 1.35 -14.15
C ILE A 256 -11.53 2.42 -13.55
N ASP A 257 -11.23 2.30 -12.26
CA ASP A 257 -10.21 3.10 -11.59
C ASP A 257 -8.85 2.40 -11.63
N LYS A 258 -7.95 2.89 -12.48
CA LYS A 258 -6.60 2.33 -12.67
C LYS A 258 -5.61 2.75 -11.58
N THR A 259 -6.02 3.61 -10.63
CA THR A 259 -5.17 4.07 -9.52
C THR A 259 -5.18 3.12 -8.31
N ARG A 260 -6.01 2.08 -8.38
CA ARG A 260 -6.13 1.04 -7.35
C ARG A 260 -6.12 -0.35 -7.98
N LYS A 261 -5.83 -1.34 -7.14
CA LYS A 261 -5.97 -2.76 -7.43
C LYS A 261 -6.63 -3.43 -6.25
N VAL A 262 -7.58 -4.32 -6.50
CA VAL A 262 -8.23 -5.12 -5.46
C VAL A 262 -7.28 -6.23 -5.05
N LYS A 263 -6.84 -6.21 -3.79
CA LYS A 263 -5.93 -7.18 -3.20
C LYS A 263 -6.68 -8.38 -2.63
N GLU A 264 -7.70 -8.13 -1.83
CA GLU A 264 -8.47 -9.17 -1.15
C GLU A 264 -9.96 -8.83 -1.15
N ILE A 265 -10.81 -9.84 -1.36
CA ILE A 265 -12.26 -9.75 -1.22
C ILE A 265 -12.72 -10.78 -0.19
N TYR A 266 -13.58 -10.38 0.75
CA TYR A 266 -14.26 -11.27 1.70
C TYR A 266 -15.76 -11.18 1.48
N ALA A 267 -16.41 -12.30 1.18
CA ALA A 267 -17.86 -12.35 0.99
C ALA A 267 -18.51 -13.18 2.11
N TYR A 268 -19.25 -12.52 2.99
CA TYR A 268 -20.01 -13.13 4.08
C TYR A 268 -21.49 -13.17 3.73
N SER A 269 -22.02 -14.36 3.48
CA SER A 269 -23.34 -14.55 2.90
C SER A 269 -23.74 -16.03 2.88
N HIS A 270 -24.97 -16.29 2.45
CA HIS A 270 -25.42 -17.61 2.03
C HIS A 270 -24.85 -18.00 0.68
N GLY A 271 -24.88 -19.29 0.37
CA GLY A 271 -24.54 -19.78 -0.95
C GLY A 271 -25.19 -21.11 -1.25
N TYR A 272 -25.49 -21.33 -2.51
CA TYR A 272 -26.18 -22.51 -2.98
C TYR A 272 -25.84 -22.77 -4.46
N VAL A 273 -26.35 -23.88 -4.99
CA VAL A 273 -26.27 -24.20 -6.41
C VAL A 273 -27.70 -24.34 -6.92
N ARG A 274 -28.06 -23.55 -7.93
CA ARG A 274 -29.41 -23.54 -8.52
C ARG A 274 -29.75 -24.93 -9.05
N GLU A 275 -30.94 -25.41 -8.69
CA GLU A 275 -31.48 -26.64 -9.24
C GLU A 275 -31.72 -26.51 -10.76
N GLY A 276 -31.61 -27.62 -11.48
CA GLY A 276 -31.73 -27.69 -12.94
C GLY A 276 -30.51 -27.18 -13.71
N SER A 277 -29.98 -26.00 -13.36
CA SER A 277 -28.85 -25.39 -14.08
C SER A 277 -27.47 -25.76 -13.53
N ASN A 278 -27.38 -26.23 -12.28
CA ASN A 278 -26.12 -26.43 -11.55
C ASN A 278 -25.25 -25.16 -11.48
N GLU A 279 -25.86 -23.97 -11.54
CA GLU A 279 -25.16 -22.70 -11.39
C GLU A 279 -24.95 -22.37 -9.91
N GLY A 280 -23.69 -22.23 -9.49
CA GLY A 280 -23.35 -21.78 -8.14
C GLY A 280 -23.64 -20.29 -7.96
N VAL A 281 -24.08 -19.93 -6.76
CA VAL A 281 -24.52 -18.59 -6.39
C VAL A 281 -24.01 -18.22 -4.98
N ILE A 282 -23.44 -17.03 -4.85
CA ILE A 282 -23.25 -16.34 -3.57
C ILE A 282 -24.43 -15.38 -3.38
N ALA A 283 -25.25 -15.60 -2.37
CA ALA A 283 -26.54 -14.95 -2.18
C ALA A 283 -26.52 -13.98 -0.99
N PHE A 284 -26.42 -12.68 -1.27
CA PHE A 284 -26.31 -11.65 -0.25
C PHE A 284 -27.64 -11.23 0.40
N GLY A 285 -28.76 -11.65 -0.17
CA GLY A 285 -30.10 -11.46 0.41
C GLY A 285 -30.98 -12.68 0.18
N TYR A 286 -30.44 -13.87 0.45
CA TYR A 286 -31.09 -15.16 0.22
C TYR A 286 -32.53 -15.18 0.76
N GLU A 287 -33.48 -15.59 -0.09
CA GLU A 287 -34.92 -15.65 0.21
C GLU A 287 -35.57 -14.33 0.67
N GLY A 288 -34.84 -13.21 0.58
CA GLY A 288 -35.35 -11.86 0.85
C GLY A 288 -36.12 -11.28 -0.33
N LYS A 289 -36.79 -10.14 -0.08
CA LYS A 289 -37.62 -9.44 -1.08
C LYS A 289 -36.90 -9.17 -2.41
N ASN A 290 -35.61 -8.84 -2.37
CA ASN A 290 -34.82 -8.52 -3.56
C ASN A 290 -33.75 -9.58 -3.88
N ALA A 291 -33.91 -10.82 -3.39
CA ALA A 291 -32.91 -11.89 -3.49
C ALA A 291 -32.31 -12.03 -4.89
N THR A 292 -33.14 -12.04 -5.93
CA THR A 292 -32.73 -12.23 -7.33
C THR A 292 -31.77 -11.16 -7.86
N THR A 293 -31.78 -9.96 -7.26
CA THR A 293 -30.88 -8.86 -7.64
C THR A 293 -29.61 -8.81 -6.79
N GLN A 294 -29.49 -9.68 -5.78
CA GLN A 294 -28.40 -9.68 -4.78
C GLN A 294 -27.55 -10.96 -4.84
N GLU A 295 -27.49 -11.56 -6.01
CA GLU A 295 -26.80 -12.82 -6.26
C GLU A 295 -25.58 -12.60 -7.13
N LEU A 296 -24.42 -13.03 -6.65
CA LEU A 296 -23.20 -13.14 -7.45
C LEU A 296 -23.11 -14.56 -8.01
N ASP A 297 -23.25 -14.65 -9.32
CA ASP A 297 -23.10 -15.84 -10.14
C ASP A 297 -21.98 -15.66 -11.17
N HIS A 298 -21.82 -16.59 -12.10
CA HIS A 298 -20.79 -16.49 -13.12
C HIS A 298 -21.01 -15.30 -14.08
N LYS A 299 -22.26 -14.95 -14.37
CA LYS A 299 -22.61 -13.89 -15.32
C LYS A 299 -22.30 -12.52 -14.75
N SER A 300 -22.77 -12.24 -13.54
CA SER A 300 -22.48 -11.01 -12.79
C SER A 300 -20.99 -10.89 -12.49
N PHE A 301 -20.30 -11.95 -12.06
CA PHE A 301 -18.85 -11.90 -11.88
C PHE A 301 -18.10 -11.59 -13.19
N SER A 302 -18.62 -12.03 -14.33
CA SER A 302 -18.00 -11.77 -15.63
C SER A 302 -18.03 -10.30 -16.07
N GLN A 303 -18.83 -9.47 -15.40
CA GLN A 303 -18.86 -8.02 -15.57
C GLN A 303 -17.73 -7.30 -14.82
N ILE A 304 -17.02 -8.01 -13.93
CA ILE A 304 -15.83 -7.47 -13.27
C ILE A 304 -14.66 -7.50 -14.26
N ASN A 305 -14.01 -6.35 -14.43
CA ASN A 305 -12.85 -6.24 -15.30
C ASN A 305 -11.60 -6.79 -14.59
N ALA A 306 -10.95 -7.79 -15.19
CA ALA A 306 -9.77 -8.43 -14.61
C ALA A 306 -8.58 -7.46 -14.41
N GLU A 307 -8.53 -6.31 -15.10
CA GLU A 307 -7.52 -5.27 -14.90
C GLU A 307 -7.58 -4.64 -13.51
N VAL A 308 -8.67 -4.80 -12.75
CA VAL A 308 -8.73 -4.27 -11.37
C VAL A 308 -8.03 -5.18 -10.37
N PHE A 309 -7.67 -6.39 -10.77
CA PHE A 309 -6.96 -7.35 -9.92
C PHE A 309 -5.44 -7.23 -10.06
N LEU A 310 -4.75 -7.68 -9.02
CA LEU A 310 -3.30 -7.85 -9.02
C LEU A 310 -2.91 -9.04 -9.90
N ASP A 311 -1.78 -8.91 -10.58
CA ASP A 311 -1.28 -9.93 -11.50
C ASP A 311 -0.92 -11.26 -10.79
N LYS A 312 -0.70 -12.31 -11.59
CA LYS A 312 -0.15 -13.62 -11.16
C LYS A 312 -0.96 -14.30 -10.05
N ASN A 313 -2.29 -14.23 -10.11
CA ASN A 313 -3.19 -14.82 -9.12
C ASN A 313 -2.97 -14.29 -7.69
N THR A 314 -2.42 -13.08 -7.55
CA THR A 314 -2.09 -12.48 -6.24
C THR A 314 -3.34 -11.95 -5.53
N THR A 315 -4.33 -11.46 -6.28
CA THR A 315 -5.63 -11.14 -5.69
C THR A 315 -6.29 -12.39 -5.15
N THR A 316 -6.87 -12.27 -3.97
CA THR A 316 -7.57 -13.38 -3.30
C THR A 316 -9.03 -13.06 -3.04
N PHE A 317 -9.93 -13.97 -3.39
CA PHE A 317 -11.34 -13.92 -3.03
C PHE A 317 -11.65 -15.02 -2.01
N TYR A 318 -12.16 -14.64 -0.83
CA TYR A 318 -12.61 -15.56 0.21
C TYR A 318 -14.14 -15.59 0.22
N SER A 319 -14.71 -16.70 -0.25
CA SER A 319 -16.15 -16.93 -0.20
C SER A 319 -16.52 -17.73 1.04
N TYR A 320 -17.08 -17.06 2.05
CA TYR A 320 -17.70 -17.70 3.20
C TYR A 320 -19.14 -18.14 2.91
N ALA A 321 -19.54 -18.19 1.64
CA ALA A 321 -20.82 -18.73 1.23
C ALA A 321 -20.76 -20.24 1.01
N CYS A 322 -21.76 -20.94 1.55
CA CYS A 322 -21.95 -22.37 1.36
C CYS A 322 -21.89 -22.76 -0.12
N ARG A 323 -21.39 -23.96 -0.42
CA ARG A 323 -21.42 -24.57 -1.76
C ARG A 323 -20.78 -23.78 -2.92
N THR A 324 -20.09 -22.66 -2.66
CA THR A 324 -19.39 -21.90 -3.72
C THR A 324 -18.37 -22.76 -4.47
N GLY A 325 -17.77 -23.75 -3.78
CA GLY A 325 -16.74 -24.64 -4.30
C GLY A 325 -17.22 -25.89 -5.04
N ILE A 326 -18.54 -26.09 -5.19
CA ILE A 326 -19.10 -27.26 -5.90
C ILE A 326 -19.88 -26.83 -7.15
N GLY A 327 -19.95 -27.71 -8.14
CA GLY A 327 -20.63 -27.51 -9.42
C GLY A 327 -21.83 -28.43 -9.62
N VAL A 328 -22.44 -28.87 -8.53
CA VAL A 328 -23.62 -29.76 -8.49
C VAL A 328 -24.59 -29.31 -7.41
N SER A 329 -25.89 -29.32 -7.72
CA SER A 329 -26.93 -29.02 -6.72
C SER A 329 -27.18 -30.16 -5.75
N SER A 330 -26.95 -31.40 -6.18
CA SER A 330 -27.19 -32.60 -5.38
C SER A 330 -26.22 -32.71 -4.20
N GLU A 331 -26.78 -32.86 -3.00
CA GLU A 331 -26.04 -33.09 -1.75
C GLU A 331 -25.47 -34.51 -1.65
N THR A 332 -26.04 -35.44 -2.41
CA THR A 332 -25.69 -36.86 -2.45
C THR A 332 -24.76 -37.21 -3.61
N ALA A 333 -24.43 -36.25 -4.48
CA ALA A 333 -23.48 -36.45 -5.56
C ALA A 333 -22.11 -36.83 -4.99
N THR A 334 -21.59 -37.98 -5.43
CA THR A 334 -20.27 -38.49 -5.03
C THR A 334 -19.12 -37.66 -5.60
N SER A 335 -19.38 -36.91 -6.69
CA SER A 335 -18.41 -35.99 -7.30
C SER A 335 -18.86 -34.53 -7.14
N PRO A 336 -18.07 -33.66 -6.50
CA PRO A 336 -18.39 -32.24 -6.30
C PRO A 336 -18.35 -31.40 -7.59
N LYS A 337 -17.91 -31.96 -8.72
CA LYS A 337 -17.66 -31.26 -10.00
C LYS A 337 -16.97 -29.90 -9.80
N LYS A 338 -15.83 -29.89 -9.09
CA LYS A 338 -15.07 -28.68 -8.72
C LYS A 338 -14.77 -27.77 -9.91
N ASP A 339 -14.46 -28.34 -11.06
CA ASP A 339 -14.13 -27.58 -12.27
C ASP A 339 -15.32 -26.75 -12.81
N ASN A 340 -16.55 -27.17 -12.49
CA ASN A 340 -17.78 -26.47 -12.87
C ASN A 340 -18.31 -25.52 -11.78
N SER A 341 -17.63 -25.47 -10.62
CA SER A 341 -18.04 -24.62 -9.49
C SER A 341 -17.96 -23.13 -9.82
N LEU A 342 -18.72 -22.32 -9.10
CA LEU A 342 -18.62 -20.87 -9.20
C LEU A 342 -17.19 -20.41 -8.84
N ALA A 343 -16.58 -20.99 -7.81
CA ALA A 343 -15.21 -20.68 -7.41
C ALA A 343 -14.19 -20.86 -8.55
N GLN A 344 -14.24 -21.98 -9.28
CA GLN A 344 -13.33 -22.21 -10.41
C GLN A 344 -13.61 -21.24 -11.57
N LYS A 345 -14.88 -20.96 -11.86
CA LYS A 345 -15.27 -19.99 -12.90
C LYS A 345 -14.76 -18.58 -12.57
N MET A 346 -14.87 -18.15 -11.31
CA MET A 346 -14.33 -16.87 -10.83
C MET A 346 -12.81 -16.82 -10.92
N ALA A 347 -12.12 -17.88 -10.49
CA ALA A 347 -10.66 -17.97 -10.57
C ALA A 347 -10.17 -17.85 -12.02
N ASN A 348 -10.83 -18.55 -12.95
CA ASN A 348 -10.50 -18.51 -14.37
C ASN A 348 -10.75 -17.13 -15.00
N LYS A 349 -11.93 -16.53 -14.72
CA LYS A 349 -12.33 -15.25 -15.29
C LYS A 349 -11.49 -14.09 -14.75
N GLY A 350 -11.28 -14.05 -13.44
CA GLY A 350 -10.55 -12.99 -12.75
C GLY A 350 -9.04 -13.14 -12.81
N LYS A 351 -8.51 -14.34 -13.11
CA LYS A 351 -7.10 -14.69 -12.91
C LYS A 351 -6.67 -14.43 -11.45
N ILE A 352 -7.51 -14.86 -10.52
CA ILE A 352 -7.36 -14.66 -9.08
C ILE A 352 -7.33 -16.00 -8.35
N THR A 353 -6.84 -16.00 -7.12
CA THR A 353 -7.02 -17.14 -6.21
C THR A 353 -8.40 -17.02 -5.54
N VAL A 354 -9.19 -18.09 -5.55
CA VAL A 354 -10.46 -18.17 -4.82
C VAL A 354 -10.36 -19.23 -3.74
N TYR A 355 -10.76 -18.89 -2.52
CA TYR A 355 -10.97 -19.81 -1.42
C TYR A 355 -12.47 -19.95 -1.21
N ALA A 356 -13.01 -21.16 -1.35
CA ALA A 356 -14.44 -21.41 -1.20
C ALA A 356 -14.75 -22.67 -0.36
N PHE A 357 -15.86 -22.65 0.36
CA PHE A 357 -16.44 -23.83 1.01
C PHE A 357 -17.12 -24.75 -0.01
N MET A 358 -16.98 -26.06 0.19
CA MET A 358 -17.67 -27.05 -0.64
C MET A 358 -19.10 -27.34 -0.20
N ARG A 359 -19.41 -27.28 1.10
CA ARG A 359 -20.73 -27.69 1.62
C ARG A 359 -21.35 -26.67 2.53
N ARG A 360 -20.85 -26.52 3.76
CA ARG A 360 -21.37 -25.56 4.74
C ARG A 360 -20.27 -24.61 5.18
N SER A 361 -20.68 -23.39 5.45
CA SER A 361 -19.90 -22.37 6.13
C SER A 361 -20.47 -22.29 7.55
N LEU A 362 -19.60 -22.33 8.55
CA LEU A 362 -20.00 -22.25 9.96
C LEU A 362 -19.74 -20.82 10.43
N TYR A 363 -20.83 -20.10 10.69
CA TYR A 363 -20.84 -18.76 11.29
C TYR A 363 -21.12 -18.83 12.80
N GLU A 364 -21.22 -20.03 13.35
CA GLU A 364 -21.67 -20.28 14.72
C GLU A 364 -20.84 -19.49 15.72
N ASP A 365 -19.52 -19.37 15.51
CA ASP A 365 -18.61 -18.67 16.42
C ASP A 365 -18.37 -17.18 16.10
N ALA A 366 -19.22 -16.56 15.28
CA ALA A 366 -19.12 -15.13 14.93
C ALA A 366 -19.11 -14.21 16.15
N TRP A 367 -19.74 -14.65 17.25
CA TRP A 367 -19.90 -13.90 18.49
C TRP A 367 -19.29 -14.59 19.73
N GLY A 368 -18.39 -15.56 19.56
CA GLY A 368 -17.81 -16.37 20.66
C GLY A 368 -18.30 -17.82 20.69
N THR A 369 -17.99 -18.61 21.72
CA THR A 369 -18.33 -20.05 21.80
C THR A 369 -19.83 -20.30 22.06
N GLN A 370 -20.31 -21.54 21.84
CA GLN A 370 -21.70 -21.94 22.15
C GLN A 370 -22.09 -21.64 23.60
N THR A 371 -21.18 -21.85 24.55
CA THR A 371 -21.39 -21.49 25.96
C THR A 371 -21.59 -20.00 26.17
N HIS A 372 -20.88 -19.14 25.43
CA HIS A 372 -21.16 -17.70 25.46
C HIS A 372 -22.58 -17.44 24.93
N ARG A 373 -22.93 -18.00 23.77
CA ARG A 373 -24.27 -17.86 23.15
C ARG A 373 -25.42 -18.34 24.06
N ASP A 374 -25.22 -19.43 24.79
CA ASP A 374 -26.23 -20.00 25.71
C ASP A 374 -26.36 -19.18 27.00
N THR A 375 -25.26 -18.59 27.50
CA THR A 375 -25.29 -17.65 28.65
C THR A 375 -26.03 -16.36 28.27
N TYR A 376 -25.90 -15.91 27.01
CA TYR A 376 -26.66 -14.78 26.48
C TYR A 376 -28.14 -15.09 26.28
N ALA A 377 -28.51 -16.33 25.94
CA ALA A 377 -29.91 -16.73 25.85
C ALA A 377 -30.60 -16.72 27.21
N SER A 378 -29.88 -17.01 28.31
CA SER A 378 -30.42 -16.95 29.67
C SER A 378 -30.49 -15.54 30.28
N ASP A 379 -29.67 -14.59 29.82
CA ASP A 379 -29.66 -13.21 30.32
C ASP A 379 -30.70 -12.29 29.62
N ASN A 380 -31.33 -12.77 28.55
CA ASN A 380 -32.24 -11.97 27.70
C ASN A 380 -33.73 -12.00 28.08
N ASP A 381 -34.11 -12.62 29.20
CA ASP A 381 -35.49 -12.56 29.71
C ASP A 381 -35.72 -11.42 30.72
N ALA A 382 -34.75 -10.51 30.95
CA ALA A 382 -34.86 -9.50 32.01
C ALA A 382 -34.39 -8.06 31.70
N GLY A 383 -34.06 -7.67 30.45
CA GLY A 383 -33.46 -6.36 30.16
C GLY A 383 -34.07 -5.57 28.98
N ASP A 384 -34.65 -4.40 29.27
CA ASP A 384 -35.48 -3.54 28.39
C ASP A 384 -34.77 -2.78 27.23
N SER A 385 -33.55 -3.15 26.80
CA SER A 385 -33.02 -2.54 25.57
C SER A 385 -32.01 -3.40 24.80
N GLY A 386 -32.34 -3.72 23.55
CA GLY A 386 -31.47 -4.47 22.63
C GLY A 386 -30.15 -3.79 22.26
N TRP A 387 -29.88 -2.59 22.77
CA TRP A 387 -28.63 -1.85 22.57
C TRP A 387 -27.54 -2.23 23.59
N GLU A 388 -27.90 -2.49 24.84
CA GLU A 388 -26.93 -2.95 25.86
C GLU A 388 -26.52 -4.41 25.61
N ASN A 389 -27.42 -5.22 25.07
CA ASN A 389 -27.12 -6.60 24.67
C ASN A 389 -26.14 -6.62 23.48
N PHE A 390 -26.36 -5.76 22.49
CA PHE A 390 -25.45 -5.60 21.34
C PHE A 390 -24.03 -5.13 21.73
N LYS A 391 -23.89 -4.22 22.71
CA LYS A 391 -22.57 -3.80 23.22
C LYS A 391 -21.82 -4.95 23.89
N THR A 392 -22.54 -5.82 24.60
CA THR A 392 -21.98 -6.96 25.32
C THR A 392 -21.57 -8.07 24.35
N ASP A 393 -22.37 -8.34 23.32
CA ASP A 393 -22.05 -9.23 22.19
C ASP A 393 -20.78 -8.77 21.44
N MET A 394 -20.65 -7.46 21.22
CA MET A 394 -19.43 -6.89 20.66
C MET A 394 -18.22 -7.08 21.58
N LYS A 395 -18.40 -7.03 22.91
CA LYS A 395 -17.34 -7.11 23.93
C LYS A 395 -16.75 -8.52 24.10
N ASP A 396 -17.46 -9.56 23.69
CA ASP A 396 -16.97 -10.95 23.69
C ASP A 396 -16.48 -11.45 22.33
N ALA A 397 -16.77 -10.74 21.24
CA ALA A 397 -16.04 -10.86 19.97
C ALA A 397 -14.54 -10.56 20.09
N PHE A 398 -14.05 -10.21 21.29
CA PHE A 398 -12.66 -9.95 21.66
C PHE A 398 -11.87 -11.17 22.18
N LYS A 399 -12.48 -12.36 22.35
CA LYS A 399 -11.75 -13.62 22.64
C LYS A 399 -11.36 -14.39 21.36
N THR A 400 -10.40 -15.31 21.51
CA THR A 400 -9.59 -15.96 20.46
C THR A 400 -10.32 -16.47 19.21
N ASP A 401 -9.61 -16.47 18.07
CA ASP A 401 -10.12 -16.87 16.75
C ASP A 401 -10.62 -18.32 16.67
N PRO A 402 -11.83 -18.57 16.13
CA PRO A 402 -12.25 -19.89 15.68
C PRO A 402 -11.29 -20.40 14.60
N LYS A 403 -11.22 -21.72 14.41
CA LYS A 403 -10.51 -22.34 13.27
C LYS A 403 -11.32 -22.17 11.96
N ASP A 404 -11.74 -20.95 11.64
CA ASP A 404 -12.66 -20.61 10.52
C ASP A 404 -12.12 -20.98 9.13
N MET A 405 -10.82 -21.28 9.02
CA MET A 405 -10.11 -21.38 7.73
C MET A 405 -9.50 -22.75 7.38
N SER A 406 -9.65 -23.80 8.19
CA SER A 406 -9.03 -25.11 7.88
C SER A 406 -9.65 -25.86 6.70
N ASP A 407 -10.88 -25.51 6.31
CA ASP A 407 -11.71 -26.35 5.45
C ASP A 407 -11.93 -25.78 4.04
N PHE A 408 -11.28 -24.65 3.73
CA PHE A 408 -11.40 -24.01 2.43
C PHE A 408 -10.69 -24.79 1.33
N ASN A 409 -11.37 -24.93 0.19
CA ASN A 409 -10.74 -25.40 -1.02
C ASN A 409 -10.16 -24.22 -1.79
N LYS A 410 -8.95 -24.39 -2.31
CA LYS A 410 -8.22 -23.38 -3.06
C LYS A 410 -8.38 -23.62 -4.57
N TYR A 411 -8.83 -22.60 -5.28
CA TYR A 411 -9.06 -22.60 -6.71
C TYR A 411 -8.16 -21.53 -7.35
N ARG A 412 -7.49 -21.91 -8.43
CA ARG A 412 -6.66 -21.01 -9.25
C ARG A 412 -6.86 -21.35 -10.71
N LYS A 413 -6.60 -20.39 -11.59
CA LYS A 413 -6.40 -20.70 -12.99
C LYS A 413 -5.17 -21.61 -13.10
N LYS A 414 -5.27 -22.76 -13.78
CA LYS A 414 -4.09 -23.54 -14.18
C LYS A 414 -3.31 -22.70 -15.19
N GLU A 415 -2.06 -22.36 -14.85
CA GLU A 415 -1.18 -21.54 -15.70
C GLU A 415 -0.75 -22.29 -16.95
#